data_AF-A0AAV4LAR2-F1
#
_entry.id   AF-A0AAV4LAR2-F1
#
_cell.length_a   1.000
_cell.length_b   1.000
_cell.length_c   1.000
_cell.angle_alpha   90.00
_cell.angle_beta   90.00
_cell.angle_gamma   90.00
#
_symmetry.space_group_name_H-M   'P 1'
#
loop_
_entity.id
_entity.type
_entity.pdbx_description
1 polymer ?
#
loop_
_entity_poly.entity_id
_entity_poly.type
_entity_poly.pdbx_seq_one_letter_code
_entity_poly.pdbx_strand_id
1 'polypeptide(L)'
;MALSGFMLYTMYIILGLISLDILAGLYKAITTNSFSFAKLAGFLQSGILYLVFPLTILVSLIPMDPTGWVLTIAYYLASLGIVIKYIMDIIGKLTK
;
A
#
# COMPACT_ATOMS: atom_id res chain seq x y z
N MET A 1 -12.97 -4.08 -16.01
CA MET A 1 -11.95 -4.16 -14.94
C MET A 1 -12.03 -2.89 -14.12
N ALA A 2 -12.11 -2.98 -12.79
CA ALA A 2 -12.34 -1.80 -11.94
C ALA A 2 -11.16 -0.80 -11.95
N LEU A 3 -9.92 -1.28 -12.09
CA LEU A 3 -8.75 -0.44 -12.32
C LEU A 3 -8.36 -0.45 -13.80
N SER A 4 -8.15 0.73 -14.37
CA SER A 4 -7.59 0.90 -15.72
C SER A 4 -6.71 2.16 -15.77
N GLY A 5 -5.89 2.26 -16.82
CA GLY A 5 -5.03 3.43 -17.07
C GLY A 5 -4.10 3.75 -15.88
N PHE A 6 -4.01 5.03 -15.54
CA PHE A 6 -3.12 5.52 -14.48
C PHE A 6 -3.42 4.94 -13.10
N MET A 7 -4.68 4.64 -12.78
CA MET A 7 -5.02 4.04 -11.47
C MET A 7 -4.37 2.67 -11.28
N LEU A 8 -4.31 1.87 -12.35
CA LEU A 8 -3.67 0.55 -12.33
C LEU A 8 -2.17 0.67 -12.06
N TYR A 9 -1.49 1.59 -12.75
CA TYR A 9 -0.07 1.85 -12.52
C TYR A 9 0.20 2.33 -11.09
N THR A 10 -0.65 3.19 -10.54
CA THR A 10 -0.56 3.62 -9.14
C THR A 10 -0.67 2.42 -8.19
N MET A 11 -1.61 1.50 -8.43
CA MET A 11 -1.75 0.30 -7.61
C MET A 11 -0.52 -0.60 -7.69
N TYR A 12 0.08 -0.76 -8.88
CA TYR A 12 1.34 -1.51 -9.01
C TYR A 12 2.49 -0.88 -8.23
N ILE A 13 2.60 0.45 -8.22
CA ILE A 13 3.60 1.15 -7.41
C ILE A 13 3.37 0.89 -5.92
N ILE A 14 2.13 1.01 -5.45
CA ILE A 14 1.78 0.77 -4.04
C ILE A 14 2.09 -0.68 -3.64
N LEU A 15 1.67 -1.66 -4.44
CA LEU A 15 1.93 -3.08 -4.16
C LEU A 15 3.44 -3.38 -4.19
N GLY A 16 4.18 -2.78 -5.12
CA GLY A 16 5.64 -2.88 -5.17
C GLY A 16 6.30 -2.34 -3.90
N LEU A 17 5.90 -1.15 -3.44
CA LEU A 17 6.43 -0.53 -2.22
C LEU A 17 6.08 -1.33 -0.96
N ILE A 18 4.84 -1.80 -0.84
CA ILE A 18 4.43 -2.70 0.25
C ILE A 18 5.31 -3.96 0.23
N SER A 19 5.51 -4.56 -0.94
CA SER A 19 6.32 -5.78 -1.06
C SER A 19 7.76 -5.54 -0.63
N LEU A 20 8.39 -4.44 -1.06
CA LEU A 20 9.74 -4.06 -0.64
C LEU A 20 9.82 -3.83 0.88
N ASP A 21 8.82 -3.17 1.46
CA ASP A 21 8.75 -2.91 2.90
C ASP A 21 8.62 -4.18 3.74
N ILE A 22 7.81 -5.14 3.25
CA ILE A 22 7.66 -6.48 3.83
C ILE A 22 8.99 -7.22 3.76
N LEU A 23 9.64 -7.24 2.59
CA LEU A 23 10.92 -7.92 2.40
C LEU A 23 12.02 -7.32 3.30
N ALA A 24 12.12 -6.00 3.38
CA ALA A 24 13.07 -5.31 4.26
C ALA A 24 12.79 -5.62 5.74
N GLY A 25 11.52 -5.58 6.16
CA GLY A 25 11.11 -5.92 7.51
C GLY A 25 11.38 -7.37 7.89
N LEU A 26 11.11 -8.30 6.96
CA LEU A 26 11.35 -9.72 7.13
C LEU A 26 12.84 -10.03 7.22
N TYR A 27 13.66 -9.46 6.33
CA TYR A 27 15.11 -9.59 6.36
C TYR A 27 15.68 -9.14 7.72
N LYS A 28 15.27 -7.95 8.20
CA LYS A 28 15.69 -7.44 9.52
C LYS A 28 15.22 -8.35 10.67
N ALA A 29 14.00 -8.88 10.61
CA ALA A 29 13.47 -9.77 11.64
C ALA A 29 14.24 -11.11 11.70
N ILE A 30 14.64 -11.65 10.55
CA ILE A 30 15.44 -12.87 10.46
C ILE A 30 16.85 -12.63 11.01
N THR A 31 17.55 -11.58 10.55
CA THR A 31 18.92 -11.27 11.00
C THR A 31 18.99 -10.99 12.51
N THR A 32 17.92 -10.46 13.10
CA THR A 32 17.83 -10.19 14.56
C THR A 32 17.25 -11.36 15.36
N ASN A 33 17.01 -12.53 14.76
CA ASN A 33 16.36 -13.70 15.37
C ASN A 33 15.02 -13.37 16.06
N SER A 34 14.32 -12.34 15.59
CA SER A 34 13.07 -11.85 16.19
C SER A 34 11.85 -12.20 15.35
N PHE A 35 11.99 -13.07 14.35
CA PHE A 35 10.92 -13.48 13.46
C PHE A 35 9.80 -14.22 14.21
N SER A 36 8.54 -13.93 13.83
CA SER A 36 7.37 -14.69 14.27
C SER A 36 6.26 -14.59 13.22
N PHE A 37 5.38 -15.59 13.19
CA PHE A 37 4.19 -15.57 12.32
C PHE A 37 3.26 -14.38 12.64
N ALA A 38 3.22 -13.93 13.89
CA ALA A 38 2.48 -12.73 14.28
C ALA A 38 3.02 -11.46 13.60
N LYS A 39 4.35 -11.33 13.47
CA LYS A 39 4.97 -10.21 12.73
C LYS A 39 4.64 -10.25 11.24
N LEU A 40 4.70 -11.44 10.63
CA LEU A 40 4.32 -11.62 9.23
C LEU A 40 2.83 -11.25 8.99
N ALA A 41 1.94 -11.73 9.85
CA ALA A 41 0.52 -11.39 9.79
C ALA A 41 0.30 -9.87 9.95
N GLY A 42 1.00 -9.23 10.89
CA GLY A 42 0.96 -7.79 11.09
C GLY A 42 1.38 -6.99 9.85
N PHE A 43 2.39 -7.45 9.11
CA PHE A 43 2.80 -6.83 7.86
C PHE A 43 1.72 -6.91 6.77
N LEU A 44 1.10 -8.08 6.61
CA LEU A 44 0.02 -8.28 5.63
C LEU A 44 -1.24 -7.46 5.97
N GLN A 45 -1.61 -7.44 7.25
CA GLN A 45 -2.75 -6.67 7.74
C GLN A 45 -2.52 -5.17 7.54
N SER A 46 -1.33 -4.68 7.90
CA SER A 46 -1.02 -3.25 7.81
C SER A 46 -0.89 -2.75 6.37
N GLY A 47 -0.33 -3.56 5.47
CA GLY A 47 -0.14 -3.16 4.08
C GLY A 47 -1.34 -3.45 3.19
N ILE A 48 -1.76 -4.70 3.14
CA ILE A 48 -2.79 -5.12 2.19
C ILE A 48 -4.19 -4.77 2.72
N LEU A 49 -4.51 -5.18 3.95
CA LEU A 49 -5.86 -5.03 4.48
C LEU A 49 -6.19 -3.56 4.80
N TYR A 50 -5.24 -2.79 5.32
CA TYR A 50 -5.52 -1.43 5.78
C TYR A 50 -5.26 -0.34 4.74
N LEU A 51 -4.54 -0.63 3.64
CA LEU A 51 -4.22 0.40 2.64
C LEU A 51 -4.75 0.02 1.25
N VAL A 52 -4.51 -1.20 0.78
CA VAL A 52 -4.96 -1.64 -0.56
C VAL A 52 -6.45 -1.89 -0.60
N PHE A 53 -7.02 -2.54 0.42
CA PHE A 53 -8.45 -2.85 0.44
C PHE A 53 -9.35 -1.60 0.46
N PRO A 54 -9.09 -0.57 1.30
CA PRO A 54 -9.85 0.69 1.23
C PRO A 54 -9.76 1.38 -0.13
N LEU A 55 -8.58 1.39 -0.76
CA LEU A 55 -8.44 1.92 -2.12
C LEU A 55 -9.29 1.15 -3.14
N THR A 56 -9.39 -0.17 -2.98
CA THR A 56 -10.19 -1.03 -3.86
C THR A 56 -11.69 -0.76 -3.69
N ILE A 57 -12.15 -0.55 -2.44
CA ILE A 57 -13.53 -0.11 -2.17
C ILE A 57 -13.77 1.24 -2.86
N LEU A 58 -12.86 2.19 -2.72
CA LEU A 58 -12.99 3.51 -3.33
C LEU A 58 -13.10 3.41 -4.85
N VAL A 59 -12.29 2.57 -5.50
CA VAL A 59 -12.40 2.30 -6.94
C VAL A 59 -13.77 1.72 -7.32
N SER A 60 -14.30 0.78 -6.53
CA SER A 60 -15.63 0.21 -6.80
C SER A 60 -16.78 1.21 -6.70
N LEU A 61 -16.57 2.32 -5.98
CA LEU A 61 -17.55 3.39 -5.83
C LEU A 61 -17.44 4.46 -6.92
N ILE A 62 -16.35 4.52 -7.70
CA ILE A 62 -16.16 5.51 -8.77
C ILE A 62 -17.33 5.56 -9.76
N PRO A 63 -17.92 4.44 -10.24
CA PRO A 63 -19.07 4.49 -11.13
C PRO A 63 -20.31 5.17 -10.54
N MET A 64 -20.37 5.31 -9.22
CA MET A 64 -21.45 5.98 -8.48
C MET A 64 -21.20 7.48 -8.28
N ASP A 65 -20.05 8.01 -8.70
CA ASP A 65 -19.72 9.43 -8.59
C ASP A 65 -20.37 10.23 -9.74
N PRO A 66 -21.43 11.02 -9.48
CA PRO A 66 -22.08 11.81 -10.53
C PRO A 66 -21.22 12.95 -11.06
N THR A 67 -20.17 13.36 -10.32
CA THR A 67 -19.23 14.39 -10.76
C THR A 67 -18.19 13.86 -11.73
N GLY A 68 -17.92 12.55 -11.69
CA GLY A 68 -16.93 11.85 -12.51
C GLY A 68 -15.47 12.09 -12.13
N TRP A 69 -15.17 12.92 -11.13
CA TRP A 69 -13.79 13.26 -10.76
C TRP A 69 -13.49 13.28 -9.26
N VAL A 70 -14.48 13.46 -8.38
CA VAL A 70 -14.26 13.59 -6.93
C VAL A 70 -13.63 12.33 -6.36
N LEU A 71 -14.20 11.15 -6.64
CA LEU A 71 -13.65 9.89 -6.14
C LEU A 71 -12.31 9.56 -6.80
N THR A 72 -12.11 9.94 -8.06
CA THR A 72 -10.82 9.79 -8.74
C THR A 72 -9.72 10.62 -8.08
N ILE A 73 -9.99 11.87 -7.70
CA ILE A 73 -9.03 12.71 -6.96
C ILE A 73 -8.75 12.12 -5.58
N ALA A 74 -9.79 11.68 -4.86
CA ALA A 74 -9.63 11.03 -3.56
C ALA A 74 -8.73 9.79 -3.64
N TYR A 75 -8.90 8.97 -4.68
CA TYR A 75 -8.02 7.82 -4.95
C TYR A 75 -6.55 8.23 -5.07
N TYR A 76 -6.24 9.25 -5.88
CA TYR A 76 -4.87 9.67 -6.12
C TYR A 76 -4.23 10.32 -4.89
N LEU A 77 -4.97 11.12 -4.14
CA LEU A 77 -4.47 11.72 -2.89
C LEU A 77 -4.18 10.66 -1.83
N ALA A 78 -5.09 9.70 -1.64
CA ALA A 78 -4.88 8.58 -0.72
C ALA A 78 -3.68 7.72 -1.16
N SER A 79 -3.59 7.44 -2.46
CA SER A 79 -2.48 6.69 -3.05
C SER A 79 -1.13 7.39 -2.85
N LEU A 80 -1.06 8.71 -3.04
CA LEU A 80 0.15 9.49 -2.82
C LEU A 80 0.60 9.42 -1.35
N GLY A 81 -0.34 9.53 -0.41
CA GLY A 81 -0.07 9.37 1.02
C GLY A 81 0.52 8.00 1.35
N ILE A 82 -0.02 6.93 0.76
CA ILE A 82 0.49 5.56 0.92
C ILE A 82 1.92 5.43 0.37
N VAL A 83 2.18 5.98 -0.82
CA VAL A 83 3.51 5.97 -1.45
C VAL A 83 4.54 6.66 -0.56
N ILE A 84 4.25 7.88 -0.10
CA ILE A 84 5.14 8.65 0.77
C ILE A 84 5.43 7.88 2.07
N LYS A 85 4.39 7.34 2.71
CA LYS A 85 4.52 6.55 3.93
C LYS A 85 5.48 5.37 3.74
N TYR A 86 5.29 4.58 2.69
CA TYR A 86 6.14 3.40 2.46
C TYR A 86 7.58 3.75 2.08
N ILE A 87 7.80 4.82 1.32
CA ILE A 87 9.15 5.32 1.06
C ILE A 87 9.85 5.67 2.37
N MET A 88 9.16 6.39 3.27
CA MET A 88 9.71 6.75 4.58
C MET A 88 9.99 5.52 5.46
N ASP A 89 9.06 4.55 5.49
CA ASP A 89 9.22 3.31 6.27
C ASP A 89 10.44 2.50 5.79
N ILE A 90 10.61 2.35 4.47
CA ILE A 90 11.75 1.65 3.88
C ILE A 90 13.06 2.36 4.21
N ILE A 91 13.14 3.68 3.99
CA ILE A 91 14.35 4.46 4.32
C ILE A 91 14.68 4.32 5.82
N GLY A 92 13.68 4.44 6.69
CA GLY A 92 13.87 4.28 8.13
C GLY A 92 14.38 2.91 8.55
N LYS A 93 14.02 1.84 7.81
CA LYS A 93 14.52 0.48 8.03
C LYS A 93 15.93 0.24 7.51
N LEU A 94 16.36 0.97 6.48
CA LEU A 94 17.69 0.84 5.87
C LEU A 94 18.75 1.70 6.57
N THR A 95 18.38 2.84 7.13
CA THR A 95 19.30 3.75 7.81
C THR A 95 19.51 3.41 9.30
N LYS A 96 18.61 2.64 9.92
CA LYS A 96 18.71 2.14 11.31
C LYS A 96 18.94 0.65 11.37
#